data_AF-A0A0C2VXH4-F1
#
_entry.id   AF-A0A0C2VXH4-F1
#
_cell.length_a   1.000
_cell.length_b   1.000
_cell.length_c   1.000
_cell.angle_alpha   90.00
_cell.angle_beta   90.00
_cell.angle_gamma   90.00
#
_symmetry.space_group_name_H-M   'P 1'
#
loop_
_entity.id
_entity.type
_entity.pdbx_description
1 polymer ?
#
loop_
_entity_poly.entity_id
_entity_poly.type
_entity_poly.pdbx_seq_one_letter_code
_entity_poly.pdbx_strand_id
1 'polypeptide(L)'
;MTITIEDRVIELHQIKQLYPAAIVKTGFKEETTQVSLEWFEIESKGAVELVEFALFLELKDGRRDTFAYPDKERLFDAIKAISNQINATI
;
A
#
# COMPACT_ATOMS: atom_id res chain seq x y z
N MET A 1 19.61 5.14 -5.69
CA MET A 1 18.51 5.92 -6.30
C MET A 1 17.42 5.97 -5.27
N THR A 2 16.99 7.17 -4.92
CA THR A 2 15.96 7.36 -3.90
C THR A 2 14.61 7.64 -4.52
N ILE A 3 13.55 7.13 -3.91
CA ILE A 3 12.18 7.56 -4.17
C ILE A 3 11.63 8.23 -2.91
N THR A 4 10.66 9.10 -3.09
CA THR A 4 9.89 9.72 -2.00
C THR A 4 8.49 9.14 -1.98
N ILE A 5 8.06 8.65 -0.83
CA ILE A 5 6.69 8.22 -0.55
C ILE A 5 6.21 9.05 0.65
N GLU A 6 5.20 9.89 0.45
CA GLU A 6 4.75 10.88 1.45
C GLU A 6 5.93 11.72 1.99
N ASP A 7 6.20 11.65 3.29
CA ASP A 7 7.29 12.34 3.99
C ASP A 7 8.59 11.51 4.08
N ARG A 8 8.64 10.33 3.46
CA ARG A 8 9.74 9.37 3.56
C ARG A 8 10.58 9.30 2.29
N VAL A 9 11.90 9.45 2.45
CA VAL A 9 12.89 9.22 1.39
C VAL A 9 13.50 7.83 1.57
N ILE A 10 13.43 7.00 0.54
CA ILE A 10 13.78 5.57 0.59
C ILE A 10 14.75 5.25 -0.56
N GLU A 11 15.85 4.57 -0.26
CA GLU A 11 16.72 4.00 -1.28
C GLU A 11 16.03 2.82 -1.98
N LEU A 12 15.80 2.92 -3.29
CA LEU A 12 15.06 1.92 -4.06
C LEU A 12 15.68 0.52 -3.92
N HIS A 13 17.02 0.43 -3.86
CA HIS A 13 17.70 -0.85 -3.74
C HIS A 13 17.54 -1.53 -2.37
N GLN A 14 17.06 -0.79 -1.36
CA GLN A 14 16.73 -1.31 -0.03
C GLN A 14 15.31 -1.86 0.04
N ILE A 15 14.47 -1.55 -0.93
CA ILE A 15 13.10 -2.08 -1.00
C ILE A 15 13.17 -3.58 -1.29
N LYS A 16 12.56 -4.37 -0.41
CA LYS A 16 12.31 -5.79 -0.62
C LYS A 16 10.96 -5.99 -1.29
N GLN A 17 9.94 -5.27 -0.83
CA GLN A 17 8.60 -5.31 -1.40
C GLN A 17 7.91 -3.95 -1.26
N LEU A 18 7.17 -3.54 -2.28
CA LEU A 18 6.29 -2.38 -2.25
C LEU A 18 4.98 -2.78 -2.91
N TYR A 19 3.88 -2.79 -2.18
CA TYR A 19 2.61 -3.31 -2.70
C TYR A 19 1.40 -2.61 -2.10
N PRO A 20 0.34 -2.39 -2.90
CA PRO A 20 -0.92 -1.90 -2.38
C PRO A 20 -1.78 -3.05 -1.80
N ALA A 21 -2.54 -2.76 -0.76
CA ALA A 21 -3.56 -3.66 -0.22
C ALA A 21 -4.70 -2.87 0.45
N ALA A 22 -5.85 -3.52 0.60
CA ALA A 22 -6.93 -3.04 1.45
C ALA A 22 -6.79 -3.65 2.84
N ILE A 23 -7.05 -2.85 3.88
CA ILE A 23 -7.13 -3.31 5.26
C ILE A 23 -8.62 -3.48 5.58
N VAL A 24 -9.02 -4.67 5.97
CA VAL A 24 -10.42 -5.01 6.24
C VAL A 24 -10.58 -5.61 7.63
N LYS A 25 -11.73 -5.40 8.26
CA LYS A 25 -12.07 -6.10 9.51
C LYS A 25 -12.32 -7.57 9.25
N THR A 26 -11.82 -8.44 10.13
CA THR A 26 -12.04 -9.89 10.04
C THR A 26 -13.39 -10.34 10.60
N GLY A 27 -14.13 -9.44 11.26
CA GLY A 27 -15.38 -9.73 11.95
C GLY A 27 -15.20 -10.28 13.37
N PHE A 28 -13.96 -10.48 13.82
CA PHE A 28 -13.65 -10.86 15.20
C PHE A 28 -13.06 -9.68 15.98
N LYS A 29 -13.87 -9.06 16.85
CA LYS A 29 -13.48 -7.85 17.61
C LYS A 29 -12.98 -6.74 16.65
N GLU A 30 -11.91 -6.05 17.02
CA GLU A 30 -11.24 -5.01 16.23
C GLU A 30 -10.06 -5.56 15.40
N GLU A 31 -10.06 -6.87 15.11
CA GLU A 31 -8.98 -7.48 14.32
C GLU A 31 -9.10 -7.09 12.83
N THR A 32 -7.97 -6.71 12.25
CA THR A 32 -7.86 -6.31 10.84
C THR A 32 -6.86 -7.18 10.10
N THR A 33 -7.08 -7.39 8.81
CA THR A 33 -6.15 -8.11 7.93
C THR A 33 -5.94 -7.38 6.61
N GLN A 34 -4.81 -7.68 5.96
CA GLN A 34 -4.48 -7.18 4.62
C GLN A 34 -5.05 -8.13 3.57
N VAL A 35 -5.76 -7.59 2.59
CA VAL A 35 -6.22 -8.34 1.41
C VAL A 35 -5.80 -7.61 0.14
N SER A 36 -5.60 -8.36 -0.95
CA SER A 36 -5.29 -7.74 -2.23
C SER A 36 -6.44 -6.85 -2.70
N LEU A 37 -6.12 -5.80 -3.46
CA LEU A 37 -7.14 -4.91 -4.03
C LEU A 37 -8.11 -5.67 -4.95
N GLU A 38 -7.58 -6.61 -5.73
CA GLU A 38 -8.40 -7.47 -6.62
C GLU A 38 -9.41 -8.29 -5.84
N TRP A 39 -8.97 -8.96 -4.76
CA TRP A 39 -9.87 -9.74 -3.93
C TRP A 39 -10.92 -8.86 -3.26
N PHE A 40 -10.51 -7.68 -2.76
CA PHE A 40 -11.43 -6.73 -2.16
C PHE A 40 -12.52 -6.27 -3.15
N GLU A 41 -12.16 -6.03 -4.40
CA GLU A 41 -13.08 -5.49 -5.41
C GLU A 41 -14.02 -6.55 -6.01
N ILE A 42 -13.50 -7.76 -6.27
CA ILE A 42 -14.24 -8.78 -7.01
C ILE A 42 -14.91 -9.78 -6.06
N GLU A 43 -14.18 -10.22 -5.03
CA GLU A 43 -14.57 -11.37 -4.22
C GLU A 43 -15.28 -10.98 -2.94
N SER A 44 -14.93 -9.82 -2.35
CA SER A 44 -15.51 -9.45 -1.06
C SER A 44 -17.02 -9.26 -1.13
N LYS A 45 -17.56 -8.73 -2.24
CA LYS A 45 -19.00 -8.47 -2.45
C LYS A 45 -19.69 -7.78 -1.26
N GLY A 46 -18.94 -6.95 -0.52
CA GLY A 46 -19.44 -6.26 0.69
C GLY A 46 -19.51 -7.13 1.95
N ALA A 47 -18.95 -8.34 1.94
CA ALA A 47 -18.90 -9.24 3.10
C ALA A 47 -17.87 -8.81 4.17
N VAL A 48 -16.99 -7.87 3.85
CA VAL A 48 -15.98 -7.33 4.78
C VAL A 48 -16.09 -5.82 4.87
N GLU A 49 -15.84 -5.29 6.06
CA GLU A 49 -15.80 -3.85 6.30
C GLU A 49 -14.40 -3.32 5.98
N LEU A 50 -14.31 -2.40 5.02
CA LEU A 50 -13.08 -1.69 4.71
C LEU A 50 -12.72 -0.74 5.85
N VAL A 51 -11.47 -0.81 6.30
CA VAL A 51 -10.88 0.16 7.23
C VAL A 51 -10.20 1.27 6.45
N GLU A 52 -9.25 0.90 5.59
CA GLU A 52 -8.49 1.85 4.75
C GLU A 52 -7.79 1.15 3.58
N PHE A 53 -7.37 1.94 2.60
CA PHE A 53 -6.44 1.49 1.57
C PHE A 53 -5.02 1.87 1.98
N ALA A 54 -4.03 1.04 1.67
CA ALA A 54 -2.66 1.36 2.05
C ALA A 54 -1.62 0.87 1.05
N LEU A 55 -0.49 1.57 1.03
CA LEU A 55 0.74 1.14 0.40
C LEU A 55 1.69 0.59 1.48
N PHE A 56 2.07 -0.68 1.34
CA PHE A 56 2.96 -1.36 2.27
C PHE A 56 4.37 -1.40 1.70
N LEU A 57 5.32 -0.93 2.50
CA LEU A 57 6.74 -0.97 2.20
C LEU A 57 7.42 -1.97 3.14
N GLU A 58 8.08 -2.98 2.57
CA GLU A 58 9.01 -3.85 3.30
C GLU A 58 10.44 -3.59 2.81
N LEU A 59 11.33 -3.26 3.73
CA LEU A 59 12.76 -3.09 3.47
C LEU A 59 13.54 -4.40 3.70
N LYS A 60 14.70 -4.51 3.07
CA LYS A 60 15.58 -5.69 3.19
C LYS A 60 16.09 -5.95 4.61
N ASP A 61 16.14 -4.92 5.44
CA ASP A 61 16.51 -5.02 6.87
C ASP A 61 15.33 -5.46 7.77
N GLY A 62 14.17 -5.72 7.19
CA GLY A 62 12.97 -6.16 7.91
C GLY A 62 12.08 -5.03 8.43
N ARG A 63 12.48 -3.76 8.27
CA ARG A 63 11.60 -2.63 8.59
C ARG A 63 10.39 -2.62 7.66
N ARG A 64 9.25 -2.24 8.24
CA ARG A 64 7.96 -2.13 7.53
C ARG A 64 7.34 -0.77 7.81
N ASP A 65 6.93 -0.10 6.74
CA ASP A 65 6.16 1.14 6.80
C ASP A 65 4.81 0.92 6.09
N THR A 66 3.80 1.65 6.55
CA THR A 66 2.45 1.62 5.97
C THR A 66 2.02 3.04 5.73
N PHE A 67 1.62 3.33 4.49
CA PHE A 67 1.10 4.63 4.08
C PHE A 67 -0.40 4.44 3.82
N ALA A 68 -1.22 4.94 4.73
CA ALA A 68 -2.67 4.86 4.65
C ALA A 68 -3.23 5.96 3.74
N TYR A 69 -4.26 5.60 2.98
CA TYR A 69 -4.98 6.48 2.08
C TYR A 69 -6.49 6.37 2.33
N PRO A 70 -7.21 7.50 2.29
CA PRO A 70 -8.64 7.54 2.61
C PRO A 70 -9.51 6.82 1.59
N ASP A 71 -9.04 6.74 0.35
CA ASP A 71 -9.75 6.13 -0.77
C ASP A 71 -8.76 5.55 -1.79
N LYS A 72 -9.30 4.73 -2.70
CA LYS A 72 -8.53 4.07 -3.75
C LYS A 72 -7.88 5.10 -4.68
N GLU A 73 -8.56 6.20 -5.02
CA GLU A 73 -8.02 7.19 -5.95
C GLU A 73 -6.71 7.79 -5.42
N ARG A 74 -6.66 8.15 -4.13
CA ARG A 74 -5.45 8.64 -3.47
C ARG A 74 -4.32 7.62 -3.43
N LEU A 75 -4.62 6.35 -3.17
CA LEU A 75 -3.62 5.28 -3.26
C LEU A 75 -3.03 5.18 -4.68
N PHE A 76 -3.88 5.25 -5.71
CA PHE A 76 -3.42 5.19 -7.10
C PHE A 76 -2.64 6.43 -7.52
N ASP A 77 -3.01 7.62 -7.03
CA ASP A 77 -2.23 8.84 -7.22
C ASP A 77 -0.81 8.69 -6.65
N ALA A 78 -0.67 8.13 -5.44
CA ALA A 78 0.62 7.85 -4.84
C ALA A 78 1.45 6.84 -5.65
N ILE A 79 0.84 5.74 -6.09
CA ILE A 79 1.49 4.75 -6.97
C ILE A 79 1.96 5.40 -8.27
N LYS A 80 1.13 6.26 -8.88
CA LYS A 80 1.49 7.00 -10.09
C LYS A 80 2.66 7.96 -9.84
N ALA A 81 2.67 8.66 -8.71
CA ALA A 81 3.77 9.54 -8.33
C ALA A 81 5.08 8.76 -8.16
N ILE A 82 5.05 7.58 -7.52
CA ILE A 82 6.22 6.69 -7.38
C ILE A 82 6.69 6.18 -8.74
N SER A 83 5.76 5.71 -9.58
CA SER A 83 6.05 5.24 -10.94
C SER A 83 6.73 6.33 -11.78
N ASN A 84 6.23 7.57 -11.69
CA ASN A 84 6.84 8.71 -12.38
C ASN A 84 8.27 8.99 -11.90
N GLN A 85 8.55 8.88 -10.60
CA GLN A 85 9.91 9.05 -10.07
C GLN A 85 10.87 7.98 -10.59
N ILE A 86 10.42 6.72 -10.65
CA ILE A 86 11.22 5.61 -11.16
C ILE A 86 11.47 5.78 -12.67
N ASN A 87 10.44 6.10 -13.45
CA ASN A 87 10.53 6.19 -14.92
C ASN A 87 11.20 7.47 -15.43
N ALA A 88 11.12 8.60 -14.70
CA ALA A 88 11.81 9.83 -15.08
C ALA A 88 13.35 9.73 -15.00
N THR A 89 13.85 8.62 -14.45
CA THR A 89 15.28 8.37 -14.22
C THR A 89 15.86 7.33 -15.19
N ILE A 90 15.03 6.74 -16.08
CA ILE A 90 15.44 5.73 -17.08
C ILE A 90 15.65 6.39 -18.44
#